data_AF-A0A7K2ZPY8-F1
#
_entry.id   AF-A0A7K2ZPY8-F1
#
_cell.length_a   1.000
_cell.length_b   1.000
_cell.length_c   1.000
_cell.angle_alpha   90.00
_cell.angle_beta   90.00
_cell.angle_gamma   90.00
#
_symmetry.space_group_name_H-M   'P 1'
#
loop_
_entity.id
_entity.type
_entity.pdbx_description
1 polymer ?
#
loop_
_entity_poly.entity_id
_entity_poly.type
_entity_poly.pdbx_seq_one_letter_code
_entity_poly.pdbx_strand_id
1 'polypeptide(L)' 'MTQWTSTVGATQLARQLQAQQPRPTGPAGRKPPAYRALADGVRLLVLEGRVPVAARLPAERELALALSVSRT' A
#
# COMPACT_ATOMS: atom_id res chain seq x y z
N MET A 1 3.57 25.92 6.71
CA MET A 1 3.93 25.26 5.43
C MET A 1 4.14 23.78 5.74
N THR A 2 3.46 22.87 5.04
CA THR A 2 3.63 21.43 5.28
C THR A 2 5.03 21.00 4.80
N GLN A 3 5.93 20.71 5.74
CA GLN A 3 7.29 20.26 5.41
C GLN A 3 7.28 18.76 5.16
N TRP A 4 7.51 18.35 3.91
CA TRP A 4 7.73 16.95 3.55
C TRP A 4 9.18 16.57 3.86
N THR A 5 9.39 15.45 4.56
CA THR A 5 10.72 15.00 4.98
C THR A 5 11.31 13.93 4.06
N SER A 6 10.44 13.22 3.34
CA SER A 6 10.81 12.10 2.46
C SER A 6 9.77 11.92 1.34
N THR A 7 10.11 11.12 0.34
CA THR A 7 9.21 10.73 -0.75
C THR A 7 9.16 9.21 -0.85
N VAL A 8 7.97 8.65 -1.10
CA VAL A 8 7.78 7.21 -1.33
C VAL A 8 7.40 7.00 -2.79
N GLY A 9 8.17 6.16 -3.51
CA GLY A 9 7.90 5.83 -4.90
C GLY A 9 6.78 4.80 -5.07
N ALA A 10 6.02 4.89 -6.17
CA ALA A 10 4.90 4.00 -6.47
C ALA A 10 5.31 2.51 -6.49
N THR A 11 6.41 2.19 -7.16
CA THR A 11 6.93 0.81 -7.28
C THR A 11 7.49 0.27 -5.96
N GLN A 12 8.07 1.12 -5.11
CA GLN A 12 8.54 0.73 -3.79
C GLN A 12 7.35 0.41 -2.88
N LEU A 13 6.36 1.31 -2.83
CA LEU A 13 5.15 1.11 -2.04
C LEU A 13 4.38 -0.12 -2.51
N ALA A 14 4.23 -0.31 -3.82
CA ALA A 14 3.59 -1.49 -4.40
C ALA A 14 4.28 -2.79 -3.97
N ARG A 15 5.61 -2.84 -4.05
CA ARG A 15 6.38 -4.02 -3.59
C ARG A 15 6.21 -4.30 -2.11
N GLN A 16 6.22 -3.26 -1.26
CA GLN A 16 5.99 -3.43 0.18
C GLN A 16 4.58 -3.94 0.48
N LEU A 17 3.56 -3.40 -0.19
CA LEU A 17 2.17 -3.86 -0.03
C LEU A 17 1.98 -5.30 -0.49
N GLN A 18 2.60 -5.70 -1.60
CA GLN A 18 2.55 -7.08 -2.10
C GLN A 18 3.30 -8.05 -1.18
N ALA A 19 4.43 -7.63 -0.62
CA ALA A 19 5.19 -8.45 0.34
C ALA A 19 4.41 -8.72 1.64
N GLN A 20 3.48 -7.82 2.01
CA GLN A 20 2.63 -7.96 3.19
C GLN A 20 1.30 -8.69 2.93
N GLN A 21 0.98 -9.03 1.68
CA GLN A 21 -0.28 -9.70 1.38
C GLN A 21 -0.26 -11.13 1.94
N PRO A 22 -1.18 -11.48 2.85
CA PRO A 22 -1.24 -12.81 3.40
C PRO A 22 -1.49 -13.82 2.28
N ARG A 23 -0.71 -14.91 2.29
CA ARG A 23 -0.94 -16.04 1.38
C ARG A 23 -2.37 -16.55 1.64
N PRO A 24 -3.21 -16.76 0.60
CA PRO A 24 -4.53 -17.34 0.81
C PRO A 24 -4.40 -18.69 1.51
N THR A 25 -4.91 -18.77 2.75
CA THR A 25 -4.88 -19.95 3.59
C THR A 25 -6.10 -20.84 3.27
N GLY A 26 -5.95 -21.63 2.20
CA GLY A 26 -6.92 -22.67 1.84
C GLY A 26 -8.20 -22.18 1.15
N PRO A 27 -9.06 -23.12 0.73
CA PRO A 27 -10.19 -22.85 -0.17
C PRO A 27 -11.38 -22.11 0.49
N ALA A 28 -11.38 -21.93 1.82
CA ALA A 28 -12.52 -21.38 2.57
C ALA A 28 -12.34 -19.91 3.02
N GLY A 29 -11.17 -19.30 2.81
CA GLY A 29 -10.92 -17.93 3.22
C GLY A 29 -11.52 -16.92 2.24
N ARG A 30 -12.59 -16.22 2.62
CA ARG A 30 -13.13 -15.11 1.82
C ARG A 30 -12.11 -13.96 1.80
N LYS A 31 -11.55 -13.66 0.62
CA LYS A 31 -10.63 -12.52 0.45
C LYS A 31 -11.37 -11.21 0.78
N PRO A 32 -10.80 -10.32 1.61
CA PRO A 32 -11.40 -9.01 1.86
C PRO A 32 -11.47 -8.20 0.55
N PRO A 33 -12.38 -7.23 0.45
CA PRO A 33 -12.40 -6.29 -0.67
C PRO A 33 -11.01 -5.68 -0.91
N ALA A 34 -10.63 -5.48 -2.17
CA ALA A 34 -9.28 -5.02 -2.53
C ALA A 34 -8.89 -3.72 -1.83
N TYR A 35 -9.80 -2.73 -1.76
CA TYR A 35 -9.54 -1.46 -1.08
C TYR A 35 -9.28 -1.65 0.43
N ARG A 36 -9.94 -2.62 1.08
CA ARG A 36 -9.69 -2.93 2.50
C ARG A 36 -8.32 -3.55 2.69
N ALA A 37 -7.99 -4.55 1.88
CA ALA A 37 -6.67 -5.17 1.92
C ALA A 37 -5.54 -4.14 1.69
N LEU A 38 -5.75 -3.19 0.77
CA LEU A 38 -4.83 -2.08 0.53
C LEU A 38 -4.71 -1.15 1.73
N ALA A 39 -5.84 -0.71 2.30
CA ALA A 39 -5.85 0.16 3.48
C ALA A 39 -5.17 -0.48 4.69
N ASP A 40 -5.42 -1.76 4.93
CA ASP A 40 -4.81 -2.52 6.02
C ASP A 40 -3.29 -2.67 5.80
N GLY A 41 -2.86 -2.95 4.57
CA GLY A 41 -1.44 -2.98 4.21
C GLY A 41 -0.74 -1.64 4.42
N VAL A 42 -1.35 -0.53 3.97
CA VAL A 42 -0.80 0.82 4.20
C VAL A 42 -0.73 1.13 5.70
N ARG A 43 -1.78 0.81 6.47
CA ARG A 43 -1.80 1.00 7.92
C ARG A 43 -0.65 0.23 8.59
N LEU A 44 -0.41 -1.01 8.20
CA LEU A 44 0.70 -1.81 8.74
C LEU A 44 2.06 -1.18 8.41
N LEU A 45 2.27 -0.72 7.17
CA LEU A 45 3.52 -0.07 6.77
C LEU A 45 3.81 1.22 7.55
N VAL A 46 2.77 1.98 7.91
CA VAL A 46 2.90 3.15 8.77
C VAL A 46 3.23 2.75 10.21
N LEU A 47 2.55 1.74 10.75
CA LEU A 47 2.81 1.23 12.12
C LEU A 47 4.22 0.67 12.28
N GLU A 48 4.75 0.03 11.24
CA GLU A 48 6.12 -0.49 11.20
C GLU A 48 7.17 0.59 10.82
N GLY A 49 6.75 1.83 10.56
CA GLY A 49 7.65 2.93 10.18
C GLY A 49 8.26 2.80 8.77
N ARG A 50 7.81 1.84 7.96
CA ARG A 50 8.28 1.65 6.57
C ARG A 50 7.78 2.75 5.63
N VAL A 51 6.66 3.38 5.98
CA VAL A 51 6.18 4.64 5.39
C VAL A 51 6.34 5.73 6.46
N PRO A 52 7.33 6.64 6.33
CA PRO A 52 7.59 7.67 7.33
C PRO A 52 6.45 8.67 7.46
N VAL A 53 6.31 9.27 8.64
CA VAL A 53 5.44 10.44 8.85
C VAL A 53 5.97 11.60 8.01
N ALA A 54 5.05 12.40 7.44
CA ALA A 54 5.36 13.50 6.52
C ALA A 54 6.10 13.05 5.23
N ALA A 55 5.98 11.77 4.85
CA ALA A 55 6.38 11.30 3.54
C ALA A 55 5.38 11.71 2.47
N ARG A 56 5.88 12.23 1.34
CA ARG A 56 5.06 12.47 0.15
C ARG A 56 4.77 11.13 -0.53
N LEU A 57 3.49 10.83 -0.68
CA LEU A 57 3.01 9.62 -1.35
C LEU A 57 2.97 9.78 -2.87
N PRO A 58 3.03 8.66 -3.63
CA PRO A 58 2.88 8.68 -5.08
C PRO A 58 1.46 9.06 -5.49
N ALA A 59 1.28 9.48 -6.74
CA ALA A 59 -0.06 9.71 -7.27
C ALA A 59 -0.85 8.40 -7.33
N GLU A 60 -2.17 8.48 -7.04
CA GLU A 60 -3.08 7.32 -7.09
C GLU A 60 -2.98 6.56 -8.41
N ARG A 61 -2.91 7.29 -9.54
CA ARG A 61 -2.73 6.70 -10.88
C ARG A 61 -1.46 5.86 -10.98
N GLU A 62 -0.34 6.37 -10.48
CA GLU A 62 0.95 5.66 -10.57
C GLU A 62 0.95 4.41 -9.69
N LEU A 63 0.36 4.50 -8.50
CA LEU A 63 0.23 3.37 -7.60
C LEU A 63 -0.71 2.30 -8.18
N ALA A 64 -1.86 2.70 -8.73
CA ALA A 64 -2.80 1.79 -9.38
C ALA A 64 -2.16 1.04 -10.56
N LEU A 65 -1.35 1.72 -11.37
CA LEU A 65 -0.55 1.10 -12.43
C LEU A 65 0.47 0.10 -11.87
N ALA A 66 1.23 0.48 -10.83
CA ALA A 66 2.23 -0.39 -10.21
C ALA A 66 1.63 -1.64 -9.54
N LEU A 67 0.38 -1.55 -9.08
CA LEU A 67 -0.37 -2.65 -8.46
C LEU A 67 -1.26 -3.42 -9.45
N SER A 68 -1.42 -2.95 -10.69
CA SER A 68 -2.36 -3.51 -11.68
C SER A 68 -3.80 -3.60 -11.16
N VAL A 69 -4.28 -2.54 -10.51
CA VAL A 69 -5.64 -2.41 -9.96
C VAL A 69 -6.35 -1.17 -10.50
N SER A 70 -7.66 -1.07 -10.21
CA SER A 70 -8.42 0.16 -10.47
C SER A 70 -7.96 1.30 -9.56
N ARG A 71 -8.27 2.52 -9.98
CA ARG A 71 -8.14 3.75 -9.18
C ARG A 71 -9.24 3.91 -8.12
N THR A 72 -10.29 3.10 -8.21
CA THR A 72 -11.46 3.09 -7.31
C THR A 72 -11.38 1.92 -6.35
#